data_AF-A0A015NGH8-F1
#
_entry.id   AF-A0A015NGH8-F1
#
_cell.length_a   1.000
_cell.length_b   1.000
_cell.length_c   1.000
_cell.angle_alpha   90.00
_cell.angle_beta   90.00
_cell.angle_gamma   90.00
#
_symmetry.space_group_name_H-M   'P 1'
#
loop_
_entity.id
_entity.type
_entity.pdbx_description
1 polymer ?
#
loop_
_entity_poly.entity_id
_entity_poly.type
_entity_poly.pdbx_seq_one_letter_code
_entity_poly.pdbx_strand_id
1 'polypeptide(L)'
;MEARIVDYIARKEIKELGLFLDTVDLQEIKKLVINILKDDSKFYNENVTGCFAIVCALFKALAIDDIKSEKNALEDRNGKRGTIIHEIVRWLIEKGCDTSSFFDKVISDLVGICVNEIAVGTTDSPVMIGVFVEITTCIIHAIQRGNSLHGKLFSFLPALLSAFDSCNEVVTLPSGQNSTGHSMSGQDYKNYVLNKLCNTKWHANNVLSLAGEFRDITMSNEQVWKFLFGLII
;
A
#
# COMPACT_ATOMS: atom_id res chain seq x y z
N MET A 1 -20.72 9.83 -4.97
CA MET A 1 -19.32 9.86 -5.43
C MET A 1 -19.07 8.82 -6.52
N GLU A 2 -19.23 7.52 -6.22
CA GLU A 2 -18.98 6.41 -7.17
C GLU A 2 -19.63 6.59 -8.55
N ALA A 3 -20.93 6.88 -8.61
CA ALA A 3 -21.64 7.10 -9.88
C ALA A 3 -21.06 8.24 -10.74
N ARG A 4 -20.54 9.31 -10.11
CA ARG A 4 -19.88 10.41 -10.83
C ARG A 4 -18.53 9.97 -11.40
N ILE A 5 -17.77 9.19 -10.63
CA ILE A 5 -16.49 8.63 -11.10
C ILE A 5 -16.73 7.71 -12.29
N VAL A 6 -17.74 6.85 -12.21
CA VAL A 6 -18.16 5.97 -13.30
C VAL A 6 -18.54 6.75 -14.55
N ASP A 7 -19.28 7.86 -14.42
CA ASP A 7 -19.62 8.74 -15.55
C ASP A 7 -18.37 9.34 -16.20
N TYR A 8 -17.41 9.86 -15.42
CA TYR A 8 -16.14 10.36 -15.98
C TYR A 8 -15.31 9.27 -16.66
N ILE A 9 -15.28 8.05 -16.10
CA ILE A 9 -14.60 6.89 -16.72
C ILE A 9 -15.24 6.56 -18.07
N ALA A 10 -16.57 6.50 -18.12
CA ALA A 10 -17.32 6.20 -19.34
C ALA A 10 -17.07 7.23 -20.45
N ARG A 11 -16.94 8.51 -20.07
CA ARG A 11 -16.62 9.61 -20.99
C ARG A 11 -15.14 9.75 -21.33
N LYS A 12 -14.26 9.00 -20.65
CA LYS A 12 -12.79 9.09 -20.75
C LYS A 12 -12.22 10.46 -20.33
N GLU A 13 -12.91 11.13 -19.42
CA GLU A 13 -12.62 12.48 -18.92
C GLU A 13 -11.75 12.40 -17.64
N ILE A 14 -10.53 11.87 -17.76
CA ILE A 14 -9.65 11.63 -16.59
C ILE A 14 -9.15 12.94 -15.97
N LYS A 15 -8.99 14.01 -16.76
CA LYS A 15 -8.56 15.33 -16.24
C LYS A 15 -9.66 15.96 -15.38
N GLU A 16 -10.90 15.90 -15.86
CA GLU A 16 -12.09 16.39 -15.18
C GLU A 16 -12.37 15.56 -13.92
N LEU A 17 -12.08 14.26 -13.96
CA LEU A 17 -12.07 13.42 -12.76
C LEU A 17 -11.04 13.93 -11.75
N GLY A 18 -9.82 14.27 -12.17
CA GLY A 18 -8.79 14.85 -11.29
C GLY A 18 -9.27 16.13 -10.61
N LEU A 19 -9.81 17.08 -11.39
CA LEU A 19 -10.38 18.33 -10.86
C LEU A 19 -11.55 18.09 -9.90
N PHE A 20 -12.39 17.10 -10.19
CA PHE A 20 -13.45 16.70 -9.27
C PHE A 20 -12.85 16.15 -7.96
N LEU A 21 -11.85 15.27 -8.04
CA LEU A 21 -11.22 14.67 -6.86
C LEU A 21 -10.50 15.69 -5.98
N ASP A 22 -10.01 16.80 -6.54
CA ASP A 22 -9.46 17.92 -5.75
C ASP A 22 -10.50 18.55 -4.82
N THR A 23 -11.78 18.52 -5.20
CA THR A 23 -12.88 19.03 -4.37
C THR A 23 -13.38 18.03 -3.33
N VAL A 24 -12.92 16.78 -3.38
CA VAL A 24 -13.39 15.71 -2.50
C VAL A 24 -12.47 15.54 -1.31
N ASP A 25 -13.05 15.39 -0.12
CA ASP A 25 -12.31 15.15 1.11
C ASP A 25 -11.68 13.74 1.17
N LEU A 26 -10.55 13.63 1.88
CA LEU A 26 -9.84 12.37 2.08
C LEU A 26 -10.72 11.27 2.68
N GLN A 27 -11.62 11.60 3.61
CA GLN A 27 -12.51 10.62 4.24
C GLN A 27 -13.57 10.09 3.27
N GLU A 28 -13.97 10.87 2.28
CA GLU A 28 -14.87 10.39 1.22
C GLU A 28 -14.16 9.40 0.29
N ILE A 29 -12.90 9.67 -0.06
CA ILE A 29 -12.05 8.73 -0.80
C ILE A 29 -11.92 7.41 -0.02
N LYS A 30 -11.60 7.49 1.27
CA LYS A 30 -11.53 6.31 2.15
C LYS A 30 -12.84 5.51 2.15
N LYS A 31 -13.98 6.17 2.37
CA LYS A 31 -15.31 5.52 2.36
C LYS A 31 -15.62 4.88 1.02
N LEU A 32 -15.28 5.54 -0.08
CA LEU A 32 -15.44 4.98 -1.43
C LEU A 32 -14.64 3.69 -1.58
N VAL A 33 -13.33 3.70 -1.27
CA VAL A 33 -12.45 2.53 -1.44
C VAL A 33 -12.94 1.36 -0.59
N ILE A 34 -13.29 1.60 0.68
CA ILE A 34 -13.89 0.59 1.56
C ILE A 34 -15.16 0.00 0.93
N ASN A 35 -16.02 0.82 0.35
CA ASN A 35 -17.28 0.36 -0.21
C ASN A 35 -17.10 -0.47 -1.49
N ILE A 36 -16.22 -0.05 -2.40
CA ILE A 36 -16.00 -0.78 -3.66
C ILE A 36 -15.28 -2.12 -3.44
N LEU A 37 -14.49 -2.24 -2.37
CA LEU A 37 -13.78 -3.49 -2.02
C LEU A 37 -14.66 -4.51 -1.27
N LYS A 38 -15.83 -4.13 -0.76
CA LYS A 38 -16.70 -5.05 0.00
C LYS A 38 -17.21 -6.24 -0.82
N ASP A 39 -17.45 -6.03 -2.10
CA ASP A 39 -18.06 -7.00 -2.99
C ASP A 39 -17.08 -7.36 -4.11
N ASP A 40 -16.25 -8.38 -3.83
CA ASP A 40 -15.26 -8.89 -4.77
C ASP A 40 -15.90 -9.48 -6.04
N SER A 41 -17.16 -9.90 -6.02
CA SER A 41 -17.85 -10.35 -7.24
C SER A 41 -17.97 -9.27 -8.32
N LYS A 42 -17.90 -7.99 -7.94
CA LYS A 42 -18.00 -6.82 -8.84
C LYS A 42 -16.64 -6.29 -9.31
N PHE A 43 -15.56 -7.04 -9.06
CA PHE A 43 -14.21 -6.55 -9.34
C PHE A 43 -13.97 -6.30 -10.82
N TYR A 44 -14.37 -7.26 -11.65
CA TYR A 44 -14.28 -7.21 -13.10
C TYR A 44 -15.70 -7.27 -13.69
N ASN A 45 -16.37 -6.11 -13.74
CA ASN A 45 -17.64 -5.99 -14.44
C ASN A 45 -17.39 -5.82 -15.95
N GLU A 46 -18.18 -6.50 -16.78
CA GLU A 46 -18.12 -6.46 -18.26
C GLU A 46 -18.26 -5.03 -18.82
N ASN A 47 -18.93 -4.13 -18.09
CA ASN A 47 -19.20 -2.76 -18.54
C ASN A 47 -18.08 -1.74 -18.24
N VAL A 48 -16.84 -2.16 -17.95
CA VAL A 48 -15.69 -1.26 -17.68
C VAL A 48 -15.84 -0.40 -16.40
N THR A 49 -16.84 -0.70 -15.57
CA THR A 49 -17.16 0.02 -14.32
C THR A 49 -16.84 -0.79 -13.06
N GLY A 50 -16.12 -1.91 -13.19
CA GLY A 50 -15.73 -2.75 -12.06
C GLY A 50 -14.82 -2.01 -11.06
N CYS A 51 -14.75 -2.53 -9.83
CA CYS A 51 -13.90 -1.96 -8.77
C CYS A 51 -12.47 -1.67 -9.26
N PHE A 52 -11.88 -2.59 -10.02
CA PHE A 52 -10.53 -2.42 -10.55
C PHE A 52 -10.39 -1.20 -11.45
N ALA A 53 -11.38 -0.95 -12.33
CA ALA A 53 -11.37 0.18 -13.24
C ALA A 53 -11.49 1.50 -12.47
N ILE A 54 -12.29 1.53 -11.41
CA ILE A 54 -12.40 2.69 -10.51
C ILE A 54 -11.06 2.96 -9.83
N VAL A 55 -10.42 1.96 -9.24
CA VAL A 55 -9.10 2.10 -8.61
C VAL A 55 -8.05 2.62 -9.60
N CYS A 56 -8.01 2.05 -10.82
CA CYS A 56 -7.12 2.51 -11.88
C CYS A 56 -7.36 3.97 -12.26
N ALA A 57 -8.63 4.38 -12.38
CA ALA A 57 -8.99 5.75 -12.73
C ALA A 57 -8.63 6.74 -11.63
N LEU A 58 -8.81 6.36 -10.35
CA LEU A 58 -8.42 7.19 -9.20
C LEU A 58 -6.91 7.47 -9.20
N PHE A 59 -6.07 6.43 -9.33
CA PHE A 59 -4.62 6.63 -9.39
C PHE A 59 -4.21 7.48 -10.59
N LYS A 60 -4.75 7.18 -11.79
CA LYS A 60 -4.46 7.98 -13.00
C LYS A 60 -4.86 9.43 -12.85
N ALA A 61 -6.04 9.72 -12.31
CA ALA A 61 -6.54 11.09 -12.16
C ALA A 61 -5.75 11.89 -11.12
N LEU A 62 -5.37 11.26 -10.00
CA LEU A 62 -4.59 11.90 -8.93
C LEU A 62 -3.12 12.09 -9.29
N ALA A 63 -2.59 11.35 -10.27
CA ALA A 63 -1.23 11.48 -10.78
C ALA A 63 -1.06 12.53 -11.89
N ILE A 64 -2.14 13.22 -12.32
CA ILE A 64 -2.04 14.27 -13.35
C ILE A 64 -1.42 15.52 -12.74
N ASP A 65 -0.12 15.74 -12.96
CA ASP A 65 0.52 17.01 -12.64
C ASP A 65 0.03 18.08 -13.63
N ASP A 66 -0.75 19.03 -13.14
CA ASP A 66 -0.95 20.27 -13.89
C ASP A 66 0.24 21.18 -13.56
N ILE A 67 0.81 21.85 -14.56
CA ILE A 67 2.14 22.51 -14.52
C ILE A 67 2.23 23.66 -13.48
N LYS A 68 1.16 23.89 -12.70
CA LYS A 68 1.02 24.94 -11.67
C LYS A 68 0.36 24.46 -10.36
N SER A 69 0.29 23.15 -10.08
CA SER A 69 -0.31 22.71 -8.81
C SER A 69 0.51 23.22 -7.62
N GLU A 70 -0.12 24.02 -6.75
CA GLU A 70 0.49 24.46 -5.50
C GLU A 70 0.95 23.26 -4.67
N LYS A 71 2.07 23.40 -3.93
CA LYS A 71 2.63 22.32 -3.09
C LYS A 71 1.57 21.64 -2.21
N ASN A 72 0.61 22.42 -1.67
CA ASN A 72 -0.47 21.91 -0.84
C ASN A 72 -1.44 20.99 -1.59
N ALA A 73 -1.75 21.29 -2.86
CA ALA A 73 -2.62 20.45 -3.68
C ALA A 73 -1.93 19.13 -4.06
N LEU A 74 -0.62 19.16 -4.29
CA LEU A 74 0.17 17.95 -4.54
C LEU A 74 0.21 17.03 -3.31
N GLU A 75 0.44 17.60 -2.11
CA GLU A 75 0.40 16.84 -0.86
C GLU A 75 -0.98 16.23 -0.58
N ASP A 76 -2.07 16.97 -0.84
CA ASP A 76 -3.43 16.46 -0.71
C ASP A 76 -3.68 15.26 -1.65
N ARG A 77 -3.29 15.37 -2.93
CA ARG A 77 -3.39 14.28 -3.90
C ARG A 77 -2.54 13.07 -3.51
N ASN A 78 -1.34 13.30 -2.99
CA ASN A 78 -0.48 12.25 -2.46
C ASN A 78 -1.12 11.56 -1.25
N GLY A 79 -1.74 12.31 -0.34
CA GLY A 79 -2.51 11.77 0.77
C GLY A 79 -3.68 10.88 0.30
N LYS A 80 -4.40 11.30 -0.75
CA LYS A 80 -5.48 10.51 -1.36
C LYS A 80 -4.96 9.22 -2.00
N ARG A 81 -3.86 9.27 -2.77
CA ARG A 81 -3.19 8.09 -3.35
C ARG A 81 -2.74 7.12 -2.26
N GLY A 82 -2.05 7.62 -1.23
CA GLY A 82 -1.65 6.82 -0.07
C GLY A 82 -2.85 6.16 0.62
N THR A 83 -3.94 6.90 0.82
CA THR A 83 -5.16 6.36 1.45
C THR A 83 -5.76 5.23 0.64
N ILE A 84 -5.79 5.32 -0.69
CA ILE A 84 -6.27 4.22 -1.55
C ILE A 84 -5.42 2.96 -1.33
N ILE A 85 -4.09 3.09 -1.36
CA ILE A 85 -3.17 1.96 -1.12
C ILE A 85 -3.41 1.36 0.27
N HIS A 86 -3.54 2.21 1.29
CA HIS A 86 -3.72 1.78 2.66
C HIS A 86 -5.01 0.99 2.87
N GLU A 87 -6.13 1.45 2.31
CA GLU A 87 -7.40 0.71 2.40
C GLU A 87 -7.35 -0.63 1.63
N ILE A 88 -6.65 -0.69 0.49
CA ILE A 88 -6.43 -1.95 -0.23
C ILE A 88 -5.62 -2.93 0.63
N VAL A 89 -4.52 -2.48 1.24
CA VAL A 89 -3.71 -3.32 2.12
C VAL A 89 -4.52 -3.81 3.33
N ARG A 90 -5.30 -2.93 3.96
CA ARG A 90 -6.16 -3.30 5.08
C ARG A 90 -7.16 -4.38 4.67
N TRP A 91 -7.85 -4.18 3.55
CA TRP A 91 -8.81 -5.15 3.02
C TRP A 91 -8.15 -6.51 2.72
N LEU A 92 -6.94 -6.52 2.15
CA LEU A 92 -6.17 -7.76 1.91
C LEU A 92 -5.83 -8.49 3.21
N ILE A 93 -5.43 -7.76 4.26
CA ILE A 93 -5.17 -8.33 5.59
C ILE A 93 -6.44 -8.94 6.18
N GLU A 94 -7.59 -8.26 6.05
CA GLU A 94 -8.88 -8.73 6.55
C GLU A 94 -9.41 -9.96 5.81
N LYS A 95 -9.18 -10.04 4.49
CA LYS A 95 -9.56 -11.20 3.66
C LYS A 95 -8.77 -12.47 3.99
N GLY A 96 -7.57 -12.36 4.53
CA GLY A 96 -6.77 -13.50 4.97
C GLY A 96 -6.20 -14.32 3.81
N CYS A 97 -6.44 -15.64 3.80
CA CYS A 97 -5.81 -16.61 2.90
C CYS A 97 -6.79 -17.25 1.91
N ASP A 98 -7.74 -16.48 1.36
CA ASP A 98 -8.57 -16.95 0.25
C ASP A 98 -7.66 -17.26 -0.96
N THR A 99 -7.75 -18.47 -1.47
CA THR A 99 -6.92 -19.00 -2.58
C THR A 99 -7.77 -19.35 -3.80
N SER A 100 -8.97 -18.77 -3.91
CA SER A 100 -9.79 -18.93 -5.10
C SER A 100 -9.12 -18.27 -6.30
N SER A 101 -9.16 -18.93 -7.46
CA SER A 101 -8.50 -18.44 -8.69
C SER A 101 -9.01 -17.07 -9.15
N PHE A 102 -10.27 -16.75 -8.83
CA PHE A 102 -10.83 -15.43 -9.06
C PHE A 102 -10.15 -14.38 -8.18
N PHE A 103 -10.04 -14.65 -6.88
CA PHE A 103 -9.42 -13.75 -5.92
C PHE A 103 -7.91 -13.58 -6.17
N ASP A 104 -7.21 -14.63 -6.59
CA ASP A 104 -5.80 -14.54 -7.01
C ASP A 104 -5.58 -13.49 -8.11
N LYS A 105 -6.48 -13.45 -9.10
CA LYS A 105 -6.44 -12.45 -10.16
C LYS A 105 -6.69 -11.04 -9.61
N VAL A 106 -7.77 -10.89 -8.82
CA VAL A 106 -8.14 -9.62 -8.16
C VAL A 106 -6.97 -9.04 -7.37
N ILE A 107 -6.35 -9.85 -6.52
CA ILE A 107 -5.22 -9.41 -5.71
C ILE A 107 -4.01 -9.11 -6.57
N SER A 108 -3.70 -9.95 -7.56
CA SER A 108 -2.53 -9.72 -8.41
C SER A 108 -2.60 -8.36 -9.11
N ASP A 109 -3.78 -8.00 -9.63
CA ASP A 109 -3.99 -6.72 -10.29
C ASP A 109 -3.95 -5.54 -9.30
N LEU A 110 -4.59 -5.66 -8.14
CA LEU A 110 -4.58 -4.63 -7.09
C LEU A 110 -3.18 -4.39 -6.50
N VAL A 111 -2.48 -5.48 -6.17
CA VAL A 111 -1.12 -5.38 -5.64
C VAL A 111 -0.20 -4.81 -6.70
N GLY A 112 -0.34 -5.24 -7.96
CA GLY A 112 0.45 -4.73 -9.07
C GLY A 112 0.33 -3.22 -9.22
N ILE A 113 -0.89 -2.67 -9.23
CA ILE A 113 -1.08 -1.22 -9.35
C ILE A 113 -0.56 -0.45 -8.13
N CYS A 114 -0.77 -0.96 -6.92
CA CYS A 114 -0.30 -0.28 -5.71
C CYS A 114 1.22 -0.34 -5.54
N VAL A 115 1.87 -1.47 -5.87
CA VAL A 115 3.33 -1.60 -5.84
C VAL A 115 3.97 -0.68 -6.87
N ASN A 116 3.41 -0.61 -8.07
CA ASN A 116 3.85 0.35 -9.07
C ASN A 116 3.69 1.78 -8.57
N GLU A 117 2.58 2.09 -7.90
CA GLU A 117 2.32 3.41 -7.34
C GLU A 117 3.30 3.80 -6.22
N ILE A 118 3.67 2.84 -5.36
CA ILE A 118 4.72 3.05 -4.34
C ILE A 118 6.07 3.32 -5.00
N ALA A 119 6.39 2.58 -6.08
CA ALA A 119 7.68 2.70 -6.76
C ALA A 119 7.84 4.01 -7.54
N VAL A 120 6.75 4.55 -8.12
CA VAL A 120 6.76 5.85 -8.81
C VAL A 120 6.39 7.02 -7.89
N GLY A 121 5.92 6.73 -6.67
CA GLY A 121 5.59 7.71 -5.66
C GLY A 121 6.82 8.52 -5.25
N THR A 122 6.62 9.80 -4.93
CA THR A 122 7.72 10.65 -4.45
C THR A 122 8.03 10.34 -2.99
N THR A 123 9.30 10.07 -2.70
CA THR A 123 9.82 9.94 -1.35
C THR A 123 10.02 11.30 -0.66
N ASP A 124 9.77 12.40 -1.37
CA ASP A 124 9.89 13.77 -0.88
C ASP A 124 8.57 14.30 -0.29
N SER A 125 7.47 13.54 -0.39
CA SER A 125 6.18 13.86 0.24
C SER A 125 6.11 13.26 1.65
N PRO A 126 6.14 14.08 2.72
CA PRO A 126 6.04 13.59 4.09
C PRO A 126 4.71 12.87 4.36
N VAL A 127 3.63 13.30 3.68
CA VAL A 127 2.31 12.66 3.79
C VAL A 127 2.36 11.23 3.24
N MET A 128 2.95 11.05 2.06
CA MET A 128 3.06 9.72 1.43
C MET A 128 3.94 8.78 2.25
N ILE A 129 5.08 9.27 2.76
CA ILE A 129 5.96 8.52 3.66
C ILE A 129 5.24 8.12 4.95
N GLY A 130 4.47 9.03 5.55
CA GLY A 130 3.65 8.71 6.72
C GLY A 130 2.67 7.55 6.47
N VAL A 131 2.04 7.53 5.30
CA VAL A 131 1.15 6.42 4.91
C VAL A 131 1.91 5.12 4.69
N PHE A 132 3.11 5.16 4.10
CA PHE A 132 3.95 3.96 3.92
C PHE A 132 4.36 3.36 5.26
N VAL A 133 4.63 4.19 6.27
CA VAL A 133 4.90 3.75 7.64
C VAL A 133 3.67 3.04 8.24
N GLU A 134 2.47 3.61 8.07
CA GLU A 134 1.22 3.00 8.55
C GLU A 134 0.97 1.64 7.88
N ILE A 135 1.13 1.57 6.56
CA ILE A 135 0.98 0.35 5.76
C ILE A 135 1.96 -0.73 6.25
N THR A 136 3.24 -0.38 6.37
CA THR A 136 4.29 -1.31 6.82
C THR A 136 4.00 -1.82 8.22
N THR A 137 3.56 -0.93 9.12
CA THR A 137 3.17 -1.28 10.48
C THR A 137 1.98 -2.24 10.50
N CYS A 138 0.96 -2.01 9.66
CA CYS A 138 -0.18 -2.92 9.54
C CYS A 138 0.23 -4.32 9.07
N ILE A 139 1.12 -4.41 8.07
CA ILE A 139 1.63 -5.70 7.57
C ILE A 139 2.43 -6.43 8.66
N ILE A 140 3.33 -5.74 9.36
CA ILE A 140 4.10 -6.33 10.48
C ILE A 140 3.16 -6.87 11.56
N HIS A 141 2.17 -6.07 11.98
CA HIS A 141 1.19 -6.50 12.97
C HIS A 141 0.37 -7.70 12.50
N ALA A 142 -0.01 -7.76 11.22
CA ALA A 142 -0.72 -8.90 10.65
C ALA A 142 0.14 -10.18 10.71
N ILE A 143 1.43 -10.08 10.37
CA ILE A 143 2.39 -11.20 10.46
C ILE A 143 2.57 -11.65 11.91
N GLN A 144 2.71 -10.70 12.85
CA GLN A 144 2.91 -10.99 14.28
C GLN A 144 1.71 -11.67 14.93
N ARG A 145 0.50 -11.43 14.44
CA ARG A 145 -0.71 -12.16 14.89
C ARG A 145 -0.66 -13.65 14.52
N GLY A 146 0.23 -14.05 13.60
CA GLY A 146 0.41 -15.44 13.21
C GLY A 146 -0.73 -16.00 12.36
N ASN A 147 -1.55 -15.16 11.75
CA ASN A 147 -2.62 -15.60 10.86
C ASN A 147 -2.05 -15.99 9.49
N SER A 148 -2.70 -16.94 8.82
CA SER A 148 -2.42 -17.22 7.40
C SER A 148 -2.86 -16.03 6.55
N LEU A 149 -1.93 -15.41 5.85
CA LEU A 149 -2.17 -14.28 4.95
C LEU A 149 -2.00 -14.70 3.49
N HIS A 150 -2.58 -13.95 2.56
CA HIS A 150 -2.32 -14.16 1.15
C HIS A 150 -0.87 -13.81 0.79
N GLY A 151 -0.16 -14.69 0.08
CA GLY A 151 1.27 -14.50 -0.23
C GLY A 151 1.58 -13.20 -0.98
N LYS A 152 0.65 -12.76 -1.84
CA LYS A 152 0.77 -11.53 -2.63
C LYS A 152 0.76 -10.25 -1.78
N LEU A 153 0.29 -10.30 -0.53
CA LEU A 153 0.41 -9.18 0.42
C LEU A 153 1.88 -8.82 0.68
N PHE A 154 2.78 -9.79 0.61
CA PHE A 154 4.19 -9.55 0.92
C PHE A 154 4.95 -8.81 -0.18
N SER A 155 4.40 -8.74 -1.41
CA SER A 155 4.98 -7.98 -2.51
C SER A 155 4.99 -6.46 -2.26
N PHE A 156 4.26 -5.97 -1.26
CA PHE A 156 4.37 -4.59 -0.79
C PHE A 156 5.70 -4.32 -0.07
N LEU A 157 6.28 -5.32 0.63
CA LEU A 157 7.44 -5.12 1.49
C LEU A 157 8.69 -4.65 0.71
N PRO A 158 9.08 -5.25 -0.42
CA PRO A 158 10.24 -4.77 -1.17
C PRO A 158 10.08 -3.34 -1.69
N ALA A 159 8.87 -2.99 -2.16
CA ALA A 159 8.57 -1.65 -2.64
C ALA A 159 8.66 -0.60 -1.52
N LEU A 160 8.07 -0.90 -0.36
CA LEU A 160 8.11 -0.04 0.81
C LEU A 160 9.54 0.12 1.34
N LEU A 161 10.29 -0.97 1.47
CA LEU A 161 11.67 -0.93 1.94
C LEU A 161 12.58 -0.13 0.98
N SER A 162 12.35 -0.24 -0.33
CA SER A 162 13.08 0.55 -1.33
C SER A 162 12.73 2.03 -1.26
N ALA A 163 11.44 2.35 -1.03
CA ALA A 163 11.00 3.72 -0.82
C ALA A 163 11.65 4.33 0.44
N PHE A 164 11.74 3.58 1.55
CA PHE A 164 12.42 4.04 2.75
C PHE A 164 13.94 4.19 2.56
N ASP A 165 14.58 3.29 1.81
CA ASP A 165 16.02 3.38 1.53
C ASP A 165 16.39 4.67 0.77
N SER A 166 15.47 5.08 -0.12
CA SER A 166 15.60 6.28 -0.96
C SER A 166 15.04 7.54 -0.30
N CYS A 167 14.43 7.41 0.89
CA CYS A 167 13.82 8.51 1.61
C CYS A 167 14.89 9.34 2.34
N ASN A 168 15.02 10.60 1.93
CA ASN A 168 15.89 11.58 2.58
C ASN A 168 15.19 12.31 3.73
N GLU A 169 13.86 12.19 3.82
CA GLU A 169 13.04 12.82 4.84
C GLU A 169 13.09 12.05 6.17
N VAL A 170 12.75 12.75 7.25
CA VAL A 170 12.66 12.13 8.58
C VAL A 170 11.39 11.30 8.67
N VAL A 171 11.55 10.01 8.93
CA VAL A 171 10.45 9.09 9.16
C VAL A 171 10.02 9.20 10.61
N THR A 172 8.74 9.54 10.83
CA THR A 172 8.15 9.58 12.16
C THR A 172 7.34 8.31 12.39
N LEU A 173 7.70 7.55 13.43
CA LEU A 173 6.93 6.38 13.85
C LEU A 173 5.52 6.79 14.29
N PRO A 174 4.49 5.96 14.07
CA PRO A 174 3.14 6.24 14.55
C PRO A 174 3.18 6.38 16.07
N SER A 175 2.75 7.53 16.58
CA SER A 175 2.69 7.78 18.02
C SER A 175 1.71 6.79 18.66
N GLY A 176 2.21 5.84 19.44
CA GLY A 176 1.40 5.20 20.47
C GLY A 176 0.96 6.26 21.49
N GLN A 177 -0.17 6.04 22.17
CA GLN A 177 -0.79 7.02 23.07
C GLN A 177 0.17 7.64 24.13
N ASN A 178 1.34 7.05 24.39
CA ASN A 178 2.26 7.48 25.45
C ASN A 178 3.75 7.52 25.01
N SER A 179 4.09 7.84 23.75
CA SER A 179 5.50 7.89 23.31
C SER A 179 5.75 9.10 22.43
N THR A 180 6.72 9.93 22.81
CA THR A 180 7.27 10.96 21.91
C THR A 180 7.73 10.24 20.64
N GLY A 181 7.12 10.60 19.50
CA GLY A 181 7.35 9.95 18.21
C GLY A 181 8.85 9.84 17.94
N HIS A 182 9.35 8.60 17.87
CA HIS A 182 10.75 8.38 17.56
C HIS A 182 10.92 8.69 16.07
N SER A 183 11.67 9.75 15.80
CA SER A 183 12.04 10.18 14.46
C SER A 183 13.35 9.50 14.07
N MET A 184 13.43 8.96 12.86
CA MET A 184 14.64 8.31 12.33
C MET A 184 14.78 8.52 10.84
N SER A 185 15.96 8.24 10.27
CA SER A 185 16.15 8.28 8.83
C SER A 185 15.34 7.17 8.13
N GLY A 186 15.12 7.31 6.83
CA GLY A 186 14.53 6.25 6.01
C GLY A 186 15.32 4.93 6.09
N GLN A 187 16.65 4.99 6.06
CA GLN A 187 17.50 3.81 6.17
C GLN A 187 17.41 3.15 7.56
N ASP A 188 17.31 3.93 8.63
CA ASP A 188 17.11 3.41 9.98
C ASP A 188 15.73 2.75 10.12
N TYR A 189 14.69 3.33 9.50
CA TYR A 189 13.35 2.75 9.49
C TYR A 189 13.31 1.43 8.72
N LYS A 190 13.97 1.35 7.55
CA LYS A 190 14.15 0.10 6.81
C LYS A 190 14.81 -0.98 7.69
N ASN A 191 15.89 -0.63 8.39
CA ASN A 191 16.57 -1.55 9.30
C ASN A 191 15.69 -1.98 10.48
N TYR A 192 14.90 -1.05 11.03
CA TYR A 192 13.91 -1.34 12.06
C TYR A 192 12.88 -2.37 11.58
N VAL A 193 12.32 -2.18 10.38
CA VAL A 193 11.34 -3.10 9.77
C VAL A 193 11.94 -4.48 9.56
N LEU A 194 13.14 -4.57 8.97
CA LEU A 194 13.84 -5.84 8.77
C LEU A 194 14.07 -6.57 10.10
N ASN A 195 14.54 -5.85 11.12
CA ASN A 195 14.74 -6.43 12.44
C ASN A 195 13.43 -6.93 13.07
N LYS A 196 12.32 -6.21 12.89
CA LYS A 196 11.00 -6.66 13.37
C LYS A 196 10.53 -7.93 12.67
N LEU A 197 10.71 -8.00 11.35
CA LEU A 197 10.28 -9.16 10.56
C LEU A 197 11.14 -10.39 10.85
N CYS A 198 12.47 -10.25 10.92
CA CYS A 198 13.37 -11.36 11.22
C CYS A 198 13.27 -11.87 12.67
N ASN A 199 12.80 -11.05 13.61
CA ASN A 199 12.57 -11.47 15.00
C ASN A 199 11.16 -12.02 15.24
N THR A 200 10.29 -12.03 14.22
CA THR A 200 8.91 -12.53 14.33
C THR A 200 8.85 -13.95 13.80
N LYS A 201 8.21 -14.87 14.52
CA LYS A 201 7.91 -16.20 14.00
C LYS A 201 6.84 -16.08 12.90
N TRP A 202 7.13 -16.58 11.71
CA TRP A 202 6.20 -16.53 10.60
C TRP A 202 5.23 -17.71 10.62
N HIS A 203 4.03 -17.48 10.11
CA HIS A 203 3.07 -18.54 9.90
C HIS A 203 3.56 -19.51 8.80
N ALA A 204 3.40 -20.82 8.98
CA ALA A 204 3.98 -21.84 8.09
C ALA A 204 3.58 -21.66 6.62
N ASN A 205 2.32 -21.31 6.34
CA ASN A 205 1.83 -21.09 4.98
C ASN A 205 2.39 -19.81 4.31
N ASN A 206 3.01 -18.93 5.09
CA ASN A 206 3.50 -17.63 4.62
C ASN A 206 5.01 -17.63 4.41
N VAL A 207 5.73 -18.63 4.94
CA VAL A 207 7.20 -18.71 4.90
C VAL A 207 7.74 -18.61 3.48
N LEU A 208 7.21 -19.42 2.55
CA LEU A 208 7.70 -19.44 1.17
C LEU A 208 7.50 -18.10 0.46
N SER A 209 6.31 -17.51 0.62
CA SER A 209 5.96 -16.22 0.00
C SER A 209 6.78 -15.09 0.59
N LEU A 210 6.91 -15.00 1.92
CA LEU A 210 7.77 -14.01 2.58
C LEU A 210 9.22 -14.17 2.12
N ALA A 211 9.75 -15.40 2.14
CA ALA A 211 11.13 -15.65 1.77
C ALA A 211 11.44 -15.26 0.31
N GLY A 212 10.48 -15.47 -0.59
CA GLY A 212 10.58 -15.09 -1.99
C GLY A 212 10.77 -13.58 -2.18
N GLU A 213 10.03 -12.76 -1.43
CA GLU A 213 10.07 -11.29 -1.54
C GLU A 213 11.37 -10.69 -0.98
N PHE A 214 12.03 -11.39 -0.04
CA PHE A 214 13.29 -10.94 0.55
C PHE A 214 14.55 -11.30 -0.23
N ARG A 215 14.42 -12.03 -1.34
CA ARG A 215 15.56 -12.49 -2.14
C ARG A 215 16.47 -11.35 -2.62
N ASP A 216 15.88 -10.26 -3.06
CA ASP A 216 16.59 -9.14 -3.70
C ASP A 216 16.76 -7.94 -2.75
N ILE A 217 16.44 -8.11 -1.45
CA ILE A 217 16.58 -7.06 -0.45
C ILE A 217 17.97 -7.14 0.18
N THR A 218 18.75 -6.05 0.07
CA THR A 218 20.03 -5.92 0.76
C THR A 218 19.85 -5.94 2.28
N MET A 219 20.47 -6.92 2.94
CA MET A 219 20.46 -7.11 4.39
C MET A 219 21.89 -7.16 4.95
N SER A 220 22.05 -6.82 6.23
CA SER A 220 23.29 -7.09 6.96
C SER A 220 23.47 -8.59 7.21
N ASN A 221 24.71 -9.03 7.43
CA ASN A 221 24.99 -10.44 7.75
C ASN A 221 24.16 -10.95 8.95
N GLU A 222 23.97 -10.12 9.98
CA GLU A 222 23.15 -10.47 11.15
C GLU A 222 21.66 -10.67 10.78
N GLN A 223 21.13 -9.80 9.93
CA GLN A 223 19.74 -9.89 9.45
C GLN A 223 19.55 -11.15 8.59
N VAL A 224 20.50 -11.47 7.72
CA VAL A 224 20.49 -12.71 6.92
C VAL A 224 20.50 -13.94 7.82
N TRP A 225 21.35 -13.97 8.85
CA TRP A 225 21.37 -15.07 9.80
C TRP A 225 20.02 -15.24 10.50
N LYS A 226 19.46 -14.16 11.05
CA LYS A 226 18.14 -14.20 11.72
C LYS A 226 17.02 -14.65 10.78
N PHE A 227 17.03 -14.14 9.54
CA PHE A 227 16.09 -14.54 8.50
C PHE A 227 16.17 -16.04 8.22
N LEU A 228 17.36 -16.58 8.01
CA LEU A 228 17.57 -18.01 7.75
C LEU A 228 17.16 -18.89 8.93
N PHE A 229 17.42 -18.45 10.17
CA PHE A 229 16.93 -19.15 11.37
C PHE A 229 15.39 -19.19 11.44
N GLY A 230 14.72 -18.11 11.03
CA GLY A 230 13.26 -18.05 10.94
C GLY A 230 12.64 -19.01 9.92
N LEU A 231 13.42 -19.48 8.93
CA LEU A 231 12.96 -20.47 7.94
C LEU A 231 13.04 -21.92 8.46
N ILE A 232 13.78 -22.17 9.54
CA ILE A 232 14.13 -23.53 10.01
C ILE A 232 13.22 -23.99 11.17
N ILE A 233 12.33 -23.13 11.70
CA ILE A 233 11.46 -23.40 12.86
C ILE A 233 9.97 -23.36 12.48
#